data_AF-A0A925TIP8-F1
#
_entry.id   AF-A0A925TIP8-F1
#
_cell.length_a   1.000
_cell.length_b   1.000
_cell.length_c   1.000
_cell.angle_alpha   90.00
_cell.angle_beta   90.00
_cell.angle_gamma   90.00
#
_symmetry.space_group_name_H-M   'P 1'
#
loop_
_entity.id
_entity.type
_entity.pdbx_description
1 polymer ?
#
loop_
_entity_poly.entity_id
_entity_poly.type
_entity_poly.pdbx_seq_one_letter_code
_entity_poly.pdbx_strand_id
1 'polypeptide(L)'
;MDVVAIKPLSGFPDVLVASTREHQHGLIANGFIMRFPPGHAVPAACIQSLQGRRLADLDITDTGPLLLNSVLGSQGLAAYCQNPEVFAPVPWNSSRLFISPLWRYTLDNFKHRLRRPHLAARFTRDTVAVHLWNETWRNAGLDKNARYPVSSLYERLHRRFP
;
A
#
# COMPACT_ATOMS: atom_id res chain seq x y z
N MET A 1 1.76 -9.39 -9.94
CA MET A 1 1.26 -8.00 -9.87
C MET A 1 1.04 -7.66 -8.40
N ASP A 2 1.56 -6.53 -7.90
CA ASP A 2 1.40 -6.13 -6.47
C ASP A 2 0.28 -5.12 -6.26
N VAL A 3 -0.07 -4.36 -7.30
CA VAL A 3 -1.14 -3.37 -7.29
C VAL A 3 -2.08 -3.66 -8.46
N VAL A 4 -3.38 -3.68 -8.19
CA VAL A 4 -4.42 -3.76 -9.23
C VAL A 4 -5.07 -2.39 -9.39
N ALA A 5 -4.92 -1.77 -10.56
CA ALA A 5 -5.63 -0.54 -10.89
C ALA A 5 -7.08 -0.86 -11.27
N ILE A 6 -8.04 -0.30 -10.54
CA ILE A 6 -9.48 -0.49 -10.77
C ILE A 6 -10.13 0.71 -11.48
N LYS A 7 -9.38 1.80 -11.63
CA LYS A 7 -9.70 3.01 -12.41
C LYS A 7 -8.42 3.56 -13.06
N PRO A 8 -8.52 4.40 -14.11
CA PRO A 8 -7.37 5.10 -14.67
C PRO A 8 -6.64 5.96 -13.62
N LEU A 9 -5.31 6.00 -13.70
CA LEU A 9 -4.48 6.91 -12.89
C LEU A 9 -4.30 8.29 -13.55
N SER A 10 -5.03 8.56 -14.64
CA SER A 10 -5.11 9.87 -15.29
C SER A 10 -5.97 10.80 -14.42
N GLY A 11 -5.41 11.91 -13.96
CA GLY A 11 -6.10 12.87 -13.09
C GLY A 11 -5.42 13.10 -11.74
N PHE A 12 -4.37 12.33 -11.42
CA PHE A 12 -3.50 12.64 -10.28
C PHE A 12 -2.40 13.64 -10.67
N PRO A 13 -1.91 14.45 -9.70
CA PRO A 13 -0.81 15.39 -9.91
C PRO A 13 0.49 14.69 -10.36
N ASP A 14 1.44 15.50 -10.85
CA ASP A 14 2.76 15.02 -11.29
C ASP A 14 3.63 14.54 -10.13
N VAL A 15 3.34 15.01 -8.91
CA VAL A 15 3.94 14.50 -7.67
C VAL A 15 2.86 13.84 -6.83
N LEU A 16 3.00 12.53 -6.62
CA LEU A 16 2.08 11.77 -5.77
C LEU A 16 2.80 10.60 -5.12
N VAL A 17 2.41 10.28 -3.90
CA VAL A 17 2.91 9.11 -3.18
C VAL A 17 1.72 8.42 -2.53
N ALA A 18 1.58 7.11 -2.69
CA ALA A 18 0.58 6.37 -1.93
C ALA A 18 0.97 6.32 -0.46
N SER A 19 -0.02 6.23 0.43
CA SER A 19 0.23 6.12 1.86
C SER A 19 -0.57 4.99 2.47
N THR A 20 -0.15 4.56 3.66
CA THR A 20 -0.81 3.51 4.44
C THR A 20 -1.03 3.98 5.86
N ARG A 21 -2.03 3.41 6.52
CA ARG A 21 -2.32 3.69 7.93
C ARG A 21 -1.71 2.59 8.78
N GLU A 22 -0.60 2.91 9.41
CA GLU A 22 0.12 2.02 10.31
C GLU A 22 -0.21 2.32 11.76
N HIS A 23 -0.31 1.26 12.57
CA HIS A 23 -0.77 1.38 13.95
C HIS A 23 0.12 2.30 14.80
N GLN A 24 1.44 2.16 14.70
CA GLN A 24 2.43 2.91 15.50
C GLN A 24 2.92 4.19 14.83
N HIS A 25 2.81 4.29 13.50
CA HIS A 25 3.37 5.40 12.72
C HIS A 25 2.31 6.33 12.12
N GLY A 26 1.02 6.01 12.30
CA GLY A 26 -0.07 6.80 11.73
C GLY A 26 -0.10 6.70 10.21
N LEU A 27 -0.18 7.85 9.54
CA LEU A 27 -0.14 7.92 8.09
C LEU A 27 1.32 7.93 7.62
N ILE A 28 1.75 6.92 6.86
CA ILE A 28 3.10 6.89 6.31
C ILE A 28 3.07 6.84 4.79
N ALA A 29 4.00 7.55 4.16
CA ALA A 29 4.32 7.37 2.76
C ALA A 29 4.74 5.92 2.48
N ASN A 30 4.30 5.37 1.35
CA ASN A 30 4.61 4.00 0.96
C ASN A 30 4.96 3.93 -0.53
N GLY A 31 5.98 3.13 -0.86
CA GLY A 31 6.63 3.13 -2.17
C GLY A 31 5.94 2.33 -3.27
N PHE A 32 4.78 1.71 -3.03
CA PHE A 32 4.12 0.85 -4.03
C PHE A 32 3.47 1.63 -5.18
N ILE A 33 3.17 2.92 -4.99
CA ILE A 33 2.84 3.86 -6.06
C ILE A 33 3.52 5.19 -5.74
N MET A 34 4.40 5.63 -6.63
CA MET A 34 5.07 6.92 -6.57
C MET A 34 5.10 7.54 -7.96
N ARG A 35 4.88 8.85 -8.04
CA ARG A 35 5.09 9.64 -9.25
C ARG A 35 5.87 10.88 -8.86
N PHE A 36 6.94 11.12 -9.61
CA PHE A 36 7.75 12.32 -9.51
C PHE A 36 8.15 12.73 -10.93
N PRO A 37 8.21 14.03 -11.25
CA PRO A 37 8.80 14.47 -12.51
C PRO A 37 10.31 14.14 -12.54
N PRO A 38 10.92 14.03 -13.73
CA PRO A 38 12.36 13.88 -13.85
C PRO A 38 13.11 14.98 -13.08
N GLY A 39 14.14 14.58 -12.31
CA GLY A 39 14.95 15.52 -11.52
C GLY A 39 14.32 15.99 -10.20
N HIS A 40 13.17 15.46 -9.80
CA HIS A 40 12.58 15.82 -8.50
C HIS A 40 13.52 15.49 -7.32
N ALA A 41 13.53 16.35 -6.31
CA ALA A 41 14.48 16.27 -5.20
C ALA A 41 14.29 15.04 -4.28
N VAL A 42 13.07 14.51 -4.17
CA VAL A 42 12.75 13.39 -3.26
C VAL A 42 13.55 12.11 -3.57
N PRO A 43 13.52 11.54 -4.80
CA PRO A 43 14.38 10.39 -5.12
C PRO A 43 15.87 10.63 -4.86
N ALA A 44 16.38 11.81 -5.24
CA ALA A 44 17.79 12.16 -5.02
C ALA A 44 18.14 12.20 -3.53
N ALA A 45 17.27 12.77 -2.69
CA ALA A 45 17.45 12.82 -1.25
C ALA A 45 17.40 11.42 -0.60
N CYS A 46 16.52 10.52 -1.06
CA CYS A 46 16.51 9.12 -0.62
C CYS A 46 17.80 8.37 -0.98
N ILE A 47 18.38 8.65 -2.15
CA ILE A 47 19.68 8.08 -2.54
C ILE A 47 20.78 8.66 -1.65
N GLN A 48 20.79 9.99 -1.47
CA GLN A 48 21.78 10.70 -0.68
C GLN A 48 21.82 10.23 0.77
N SER A 49 20.67 9.96 1.40
CA SER A 49 20.60 9.44 2.77
C SER A 49 21.23 8.05 2.95
N LEU A 50 21.45 7.33 1.86
CA LEU A 50 22.07 6.00 1.84
C LEU A 50 23.52 6.03 1.33
N GLN A 51 24.02 7.17 0.85
CA GLN A 51 25.37 7.28 0.32
C GLN A 51 26.42 7.00 1.40
N GLY A 52 27.42 6.17 1.08
CA GLY A 52 28.51 5.81 1.98
C GLY A 52 28.13 4.77 3.06
N ARG A 53 26.86 4.37 3.17
CA ARG A 53 26.43 3.30 4.07
C ARG A 53 26.69 1.93 3.44
N ARG A 54 27.20 0.98 4.21
CA ARG A 54 27.33 -0.41 3.76
C ARG A 54 25.97 -1.10 3.89
N LEU A 55 25.64 -1.98 2.95
CA LEU A 55 24.37 -2.73 2.97
C LEU A 55 24.20 -3.55 4.26
N ALA A 56 25.29 -4.06 4.83
CA ALA A 56 25.28 -4.82 6.08
C ALA A 56 24.90 -3.98 7.31
N ASP A 57 25.00 -2.65 7.20
CA ASP A 57 24.67 -1.70 8.28
C ASP A 57 23.29 -1.05 8.07
N LEU A 58 22.50 -1.52 7.10
CA LEU A 58 21.16 -1.02 6.83
C LEU A 58 20.13 -1.88 7.57
N ASP A 59 19.28 -1.22 8.36
CA ASP A 59 18.07 -1.79 8.92
C ASP A 59 16.88 -1.59 7.95
N ILE A 60 15.80 -2.33 8.18
CA ILE A 60 14.53 -2.18 7.46
C ILE A 60 13.96 -0.75 7.60
N THR A 61 14.31 -0.06 8.69
CA THR A 61 13.90 1.32 8.95
C THR A 61 14.68 2.36 8.15
N ASP A 62 15.87 1.99 7.65
CA ASP A 62 16.74 2.88 6.88
C ASP A 62 16.33 2.99 5.41
N THR A 63 15.40 2.14 4.96
CA THR A 63 14.97 2.07 3.56
C THR A 63 13.45 2.06 3.44
N GLY A 64 12.95 2.04 2.20
CA GLY A 64 11.53 1.81 1.94
C GLY A 64 10.61 2.91 2.50
N PRO A 65 9.43 2.54 3.05
CA PRO A 65 8.41 3.49 3.50
C PRO A 65 8.90 4.49 4.56
N LEU A 66 9.71 4.06 5.52
CA LEU A 66 10.15 4.93 6.62
C LEU A 66 11.16 5.98 6.15
N LEU A 67 12.10 5.58 5.28
CA LEU A 67 12.99 6.52 4.62
C LEU A 67 12.21 7.54 3.77
N LEU A 68 11.31 7.03 2.92
CA LEU A 68 10.50 7.88 2.05
C LEU A 68 9.67 8.88 2.86
N ASN A 69 9.05 8.42 3.95
CA ASN A 69 8.28 9.25 4.86
C ASN A 69 9.14 10.33 5.53
N SER A 70 10.35 9.98 5.97
CA SER A 70 11.31 10.91 6.56
C SER A 70 11.74 12.00 5.56
N VAL A 71 12.09 11.61 4.33
CA VAL A 71 12.50 12.55 3.26
C VAL A 71 11.35 13.48 2.85
N LEU A 72 10.13 12.96 2.69
CA LEU A 72 8.97 13.80 2.39
C LEU A 72 8.67 14.76 3.54
N GLY A 73 8.77 14.30 4.79
CA GLY A 73 8.57 15.12 5.98
C GLY A 73 9.57 16.27 6.08
N SER A 74 10.86 15.99 5.92
CA SER A 74 11.93 17.00 6.05
C SER A 74 11.89 18.08 4.97
N GLN A 75 11.31 17.78 3.80
CA GLN A 75 11.13 18.73 2.70
C GLN A 75 9.77 19.46 2.74
N GLY A 76 8.92 19.19 3.74
CA GLY A 76 7.57 19.77 3.80
C GLY A 76 6.61 19.23 2.73
N LEU A 77 6.89 18.03 2.19
CA LEU A 77 6.21 17.43 1.05
C LEU A 77 5.22 16.32 1.42
N ALA A 78 4.94 16.14 2.70
CA ALA A 78 3.96 15.16 3.19
C ALA A 78 2.56 15.34 2.58
N ALA A 79 2.22 16.53 2.09
CA ALA A 79 0.97 16.82 1.41
C ALA A 79 0.78 16.05 0.08
N TYR A 80 1.84 15.52 -0.53
CA TYR A 80 1.74 14.68 -1.73
C TYR A 80 1.28 13.24 -1.43
N CYS A 81 1.26 12.84 -0.15
CA CYS A 81 0.74 11.55 0.27
C CYS A 81 -0.79 11.51 0.08
N GLN A 82 -1.25 10.59 -0.78
CA GLN A 82 -2.67 10.35 -1.00
C GLN A 82 -3.27 9.54 0.15
N ASN A 83 -4.54 9.78 0.49
CA ASN A 83 -5.25 9.00 1.51
C ASN A 83 -5.17 7.48 1.20
N PRO A 84 -4.92 6.60 2.20
CA PRO A 84 -4.80 5.17 1.97
C PRO A 84 -5.99 4.55 1.23
N GLU A 85 -7.19 5.08 1.42
CA GLU A 85 -8.42 4.60 0.77
C GLU A 85 -8.38 4.74 -0.78
N VAL A 86 -7.48 5.58 -1.31
CA VAL A 86 -7.28 5.78 -2.75
C VAL A 86 -6.55 4.59 -3.40
N PHE A 87 -5.50 4.08 -2.75
CA PHE A 87 -4.60 3.07 -3.35
C PHE A 87 -4.37 1.79 -2.51
N ALA A 88 -4.58 1.85 -1.20
CA ALA A 88 -4.46 0.75 -0.24
C ALA A 88 -5.69 0.67 0.69
N PRO A 89 -6.90 0.42 0.14
CA PRO A 89 -8.14 0.36 0.92
C PRO A 89 -8.19 -0.82 1.91
N VAL A 90 -7.30 -1.80 1.78
CA VAL A 90 -7.15 -2.94 2.71
C VAL A 90 -5.79 -2.85 3.38
N PRO A 91 -5.70 -2.72 4.71
CA PRO A 91 -4.44 -2.71 5.43
C PRO A 91 -3.65 -4.03 5.28
N TRP A 92 -2.32 -3.98 5.31
CA TRP A 92 -1.44 -5.15 5.09
C TRP A 92 -1.70 -6.30 6.07
N ASN A 93 -1.92 -5.96 7.34
CA ASN A 93 -2.23 -6.91 8.41
C ASN A 93 -3.63 -7.54 8.30
N SER A 94 -4.43 -7.06 7.34
CA SER A 94 -5.73 -7.61 6.95
C SER A 94 -5.75 -8.09 5.50
N SER A 95 -4.59 -8.22 4.86
CA SER A 95 -4.48 -8.63 3.46
C SER A 95 -5.06 -10.02 3.17
N ARG A 96 -5.16 -10.90 4.19
CA ARG A 96 -5.87 -12.19 4.07
C ARG A 96 -7.37 -12.06 3.73
N LEU A 97 -7.96 -10.88 3.94
CA LEU A 97 -9.33 -10.58 3.50
C LEU A 97 -9.49 -10.70 1.98
N PHE A 98 -8.43 -10.47 1.20
CA PHE A 98 -8.46 -10.56 -0.26
C PHE A 98 -8.82 -11.96 -0.75
N ILE A 99 -8.27 -12.98 -0.10
CA ILE A 99 -8.37 -14.38 -0.51
C ILE A 99 -9.49 -15.13 0.22
N SER A 100 -10.18 -14.45 1.14
CA SER A 100 -11.30 -15.03 1.89
C SER A 100 -12.57 -15.07 1.03
N PRO A 101 -13.44 -16.10 1.18
CA PRO A 101 -14.77 -16.08 0.59
C PRO A 101 -15.55 -14.82 1.03
N LEU A 102 -16.45 -14.32 0.17
CA LEU A 102 -17.14 -13.04 0.40
C LEU A 102 -17.89 -12.96 1.74
N TRP A 103 -18.51 -14.05 2.19
CA TRP A 103 -19.23 -14.08 3.47
C TRP A 103 -18.27 -13.87 4.66
N ARG A 104 -17.07 -14.46 4.60
CA ARG A 104 -16.05 -14.34 5.64
C ARG A 104 -15.40 -12.96 5.60
N TYR A 105 -15.13 -12.45 4.40
CA TYR A 105 -14.72 -11.05 4.20
C TYR A 105 -15.69 -10.08 4.89
N THR A 106 -16.99 -10.22 4.63
CA THR A 106 -18.02 -9.33 5.20
C THR A 106 -18.05 -9.41 6.72
N LEU A 107 -18.02 -10.63 7.28
CA LEU A 107 -18.02 -10.85 8.73
C LEU A 107 -16.77 -10.28 9.40
N ASP A 108 -15.59 -10.58 8.88
CA ASP A 108 -14.32 -10.16 9.47
C ASP A 108 -14.13 -8.64 9.33
N ASN A 109 -14.51 -8.06 8.18
CA ASN A 109 -14.47 -6.61 8.00
C ASN A 109 -15.46 -5.89 8.95
N PHE A 110 -16.67 -6.44 9.17
CA PHE A 110 -17.60 -5.89 10.14
C PHE A 110 -17.04 -5.93 11.57
N LYS A 111 -16.45 -7.07 11.97
CA LYS A 111 -15.75 -7.19 13.27
C LYS A 111 -14.61 -6.19 13.40
N HIS A 112 -13.82 -5.99 12.34
CA HIS A 112 -12.75 -4.99 12.33
C HIS A 112 -13.31 -3.58 12.50
N ARG A 113 -14.37 -3.20 11.78
CA ARG A 113 -15.00 -1.88 11.94
C ARG A 113 -15.46 -1.60 13.38
N LEU A 114 -15.97 -2.62 14.07
CA LEU A 114 -16.42 -2.47 15.45
C LEU A 114 -15.29 -2.50 16.48
N ARG A 115 -14.32 -3.42 16.33
CA ARG A 115 -13.33 -3.73 17.38
C ARG A 115 -11.93 -3.21 17.08
N ARG A 116 -11.56 -3.09 15.81
CA ARG A 116 -10.22 -2.73 15.34
C ARG A 116 -10.29 -1.90 14.06
N PRO A 117 -10.79 -0.64 14.11
CA PRO A 117 -11.11 0.13 12.91
C PRO A 117 -9.93 0.38 11.96
N HIS A 118 -8.70 0.30 12.48
CA HIS A 118 -7.45 0.41 11.71
C HIS A 118 -7.16 -0.83 10.84
N LEU A 119 -7.84 -1.96 11.09
CA LEU A 119 -7.78 -3.19 10.29
C LEU A 119 -8.92 -3.30 9.28
N ALA A 120 -9.88 -2.38 9.30
CA ALA A 120 -11.05 -2.45 8.45
C ALA A 120 -10.71 -2.07 7.01
N ALA A 121 -11.20 -2.86 6.06
CA ALA A 121 -11.18 -2.51 4.65
C ALA A 121 -12.17 -1.36 4.37
N ARG A 122 -11.68 -0.35 3.65
CA ARG A 122 -12.39 0.91 3.35
C ARG A 122 -12.25 1.25 1.87
N PHE A 123 -13.22 0.78 1.10
CA PHE A 123 -13.39 1.18 -0.30
C PHE A 123 -14.27 2.41 -0.36
N THR A 124 -13.83 3.45 -1.06
CA THR A 124 -14.57 4.69 -1.28
C THR A 124 -14.80 4.91 -2.77
N ARG A 125 -15.53 5.99 -3.10
CA ARG A 125 -15.67 6.43 -4.50
C ARG A 125 -14.35 6.89 -5.11
N ASP A 126 -13.36 7.19 -4.29
CA ASP A 126 -12.04 7.68 -4.71
C ASP A 126 -11.00 6.55 -4.81
N THR A 127 -11.36 5.31 -4.44
CA THR A 127 -10.47 4.17 -4.63
C THR A 127 -10.21 3.95 -6.13
N VAL A 128 -8.93 3.99 -6.53
CA VAL A 128 -8.47 3.82 -7.91
C VAL A 128 -7.56 2.63 -8.09
N ALA A 129 -6.91 2.17 -7.01
CA ALA A 129 -6.11 0.95 -7.04
C ALA A 129 -6.20 0.20 -5.70
N VAL A 130 -5.71 -1.03 -5.73
CA VAL A 130 -5.69 -1.94 -4.58
C VAL A 130 -4.31 -2.57 -4.47
N HIS A 131 -3.60 -2.28 -3.39
CA HIS A 131 -2.36 -2.96 -3.02
C HIS A 131 -2.65 -4.35 -2.42
N LEU A 132 -2.03 -5.40 -2.98
CA LEU A 132 -2.27 -6.80 -2.61
C LEU A 132 -1.34 -7.31 -1.52
N TRP A 133 -0.27 -6.59 -1.20
CA TRP A 133 0.68 -6.95 -0.15
C TRP A 133 1.33 -8.32 -0.40
N ASN A 134 1.80 -8.59 -1.61
CA ASN A 134 2.32 -9.92 -1.98
C ASN A 134 3.44 -10.40 -1.05
N GLU A 135 4.24 -9.48 -0.53
CA GLU A 135 5.30 -9.82 0.42
C GLU A 135 4.74 -10.37 1.74
N THR A 136 3.65 -9.78 2.24
CA THR A 136 2.92 -10.30 3.40
C THR A 136 2.34 -11.69 3.12
N TRP A 137 1.86 -11.94 1.89
CA TRP A 137 1.35 -13.25 1.49
C TRP A 137 2.45 -14.28 1.42
N ARG A 138 3.58 -13.94 0.78
CA ARG A 138 4.77 -14.78 0.67
C ARG A 138 5.28 -15.22 2.05
N ASN A 139 5.41 -14.28 2.97
CA ASN A 139 5.83 -14.55 4.36
C ASN A 139 4.82 -15.42 5.13
N ALA A 140 3.56 -15.44 4.70
CA ALA A 140 2.52 -16.32 5.24
C ALA A 140 2.38 -17.66 4.49
N GLY A 141 3.28 -17.96 3.52
CA GLY A 141 3.22 -19.17 2.71
C GLY A 141 2.07 -19.20 1.69
N LEU A 142 1.51 -18.03 1.35
CA LEU A 142 0.43 -17.89 0.37
C LEU A 142 1.00 -17.55 -1.00
N ASP A 143 0.71 -18.37 -2.01
CA ASP A 143 1.10 -18.13 -3.39
C ASP A 143 0.09 -17.20 -4.10
N LYS A 144 0.56 -16.03 -4.53
CA LYS A 144 -0.25 -15.06 -5.30
C LYS A 144 -0.82 -15.66 -6.60
N ASN A 145 -0.18 -16.66 -7.18
CA ASN A 145 -0.65 -17.29 -8.42
C ASN A 145 -1.56 -18.50 -8.17
N ALA A 146 -1.82 -18.84 -6.91
CA ALA A 146 -2.76 -19.91 -6.56
C ALA A 146 -4.20 -19.51 -6.92
N ARG A 147 -5.05 -20.53 -7.01
CA ARG A 147 -6.50 -20.34 -7.14
C ARG A 147 -7.11 -20.19 -5.76
N TYR A 148 -7.83 -19.11 -5.57
CA TYR A 148 -8.58 -18.81 -4.36
C TYR A 148 -10.09 -18.99 -4.61
N PRO A 149 -10.95 -18.95 -3.57
CA PRO A 149 -12.39 -19.01 -3.76
C PRO A 149 -12.86 -17.98 -4.78
N VAL A 150 -13.70 -18.39 -5.74
CA VAL A 150 -14.20 -17.53 -6.84
C VAL A 150 -14.94 -16.28 -6.33
N SER A 151 -15.49 -16.35 -5.12
CA SER A 151 -16.16 -15.22 -4.46
C SER A 151 -15.20 -14.26 -3.75
N SER A 152 -13.92 -14.60 -3.63
CA SER A 152 -12.91 -13.77 -2.98
C SER A 152 -12.69 -12.47 -3.74
N LEU A 153 -12.25 -11.45 -3.02
CA LEU A 153 -11.97 -10.15 -3.62
C LEU A 153 -10.82 -10.25 -4.63
N TYR A 154 -9.79 -11.04 -4.34
CA TYR A 154 -8.65 -11.29 -5.21
C TYR A 154 -9.08 -11.85 -6.58
N GLU A 155 -9.83 -12.96 -6.61
CA GLU A 155 -10.29 -13.59 -7.85
C GLU A 155 -11.26 -12.71 -8.65
N ARG A 156 -12.03 -11.85 -7.96
CA ARG A 156 -12.91 -10.88 -8.62
C ARG A 156 -12.12 -9.74 -9.26
N LEU A 157 -11.08 -9.25 -8.58
CA LEU A 157 -10.19 -8.22 -9.12
C LEU A 157 -9.40 -8.77 -10.31
N HIS A 158 -8.77 -9.93 -10.17
CA HIS A 158 -7.94 -10.53 -11.21
C HIS A 158 -8.72 -10.85 -12.49
N ARG A 159 -9.98 -11.32 -12.38
CA ARG A 159 -10.83 -11.55 -13.56
C ARG A 159 -11.29 -10.27 -14.25
N ARG A 160 -11.50 -9.18 -13.50
CA ARG A 160 -12.06 -7.94 -14.02
C ARG A 160 -10.98 -6.99 -14.56
N PHE A 161 -9.78 -7.07 -13.99
CA PHE A 161 -8.65 -6.20 -14.29
C PHE A 161 -7.39 -7.05 -14.46
N PRO A 162 -7.21 -7.70 -15.61
CA PRO A 162 -6.05 -8.54 -15.89
C PRO A 162 -4.74 -7.74 -16.00
#